data_AF-A0A9R1QBP1-F1
#
_entry.id   AF-A0A9R1QBP1-F1
#
_cell.length_a   1.000
_cell.length_b   1.000
_cell.length_c   1.000
_cell.angle_alpha   90.00
_cell.angle_beta   90.00
_cell.angle_gamma   90.00
#
_symmetry.space_group_name_H-M   'P 1'
#
loop_
_entity.id
_entity.type
_entity.pdbx_description
1 polymer ?
#
loop_
_entity_poly.entity_id
_entity_poly.type
_entity_poly.pdbx_seq_one_letter_code
_entity_poly.pdbx_strand_id
1 'polypeptide(L)'
;MLTCRLFHKIDNDDSRNLSRAELHALIIGINFEEIDFDKNDAVDKIMDDFDTSGNDTVEEDEFVAGMKIWLHEAKQKVEASGAYSNKFVNDYHARTREDHDQLVDRSDEAVESVENPGWCIAKAVGYLLLGATICAAFADPLVDAVHNFSNATHIPSFFVSFIGLPLATNSSEAVSAIIFASRKKQRTCSLTFSEVYGGVTMNNTLCLGVFLALIYFRELTWDFSSEVLVILLVCVIMGLFTSFRTSFPLWTCLVAYLLYPLTLAVVYVLDFVFGWS
;
A
#
# COMPACT_ATOMS: atom_id res chain seq x y z
N MET A 1 1.84 11.49 37.28
CA MET A 1 3.25 11.76 36.91
C MET A 1 3.39 12.21 35.45
N LEU A 2 2.73 11.57 34.48
CA LEU A 2 2.74 12.01 33.08
C LEU A 2 1.95 13.32 32.83
N THR A 3 0.80 13.49 33.49
CA THR A 3 -0.05 14.69 33.37
C THR A 3 0.59 15.95 33.94
N CYS A 4 1.25 15.88 35.12
CA CYS A 4 2.01 17.00 35.68
C CYS A 4 3.17 17.41 34.76
N ARG A 5 3.90 16.44 34.17
CA ARG A 5 4.95 16.75 33.19
C ARG A 5 4.42 17.40 31.92
N LEU A 6 3.18 17.09 31.54
CA LEU A 6 2.52 17.70 30.40
C LEU A 6 2.09 19.13 30.72
N PHE A 7 1.52 19.36 31.91
CA PHE A 7 1.15 20.69 32.41
C PHE A 7 2.34 21.65 32.35
N HIS A 8 3.47 21.27 32.96
CA HIS A 8 4.73 22.04 32.93
C HIS A 8 5.34 22.22 31.53
N LYS A 9 4.89 21.46 30.52
CA LYS A 9 5.35 21.62 29.14
C LYS A 9 4.47 22.60 28.36
N ILE A 10 3.24 22.82 28.84
CA ILE A 10 2.27 23.73 28.24
C ILE A 10 2.39 25.11 28.90
N ASP A 11 2.60 25.13 30.23
CA ASP A 11 2.95 26.30 31.03
C ASP A 11 4.32 26.82 30.58
N ASN A 12 4.30 27.77 29.65
CA ASN A 12 5.50 28.24 28.97
C ASN A 12 6.12 29.45 29.71
N ASP A 13 5.34 30.09 30.58
CA ASP A 13 5.78 31.21 31.40
C ASP A 13 6.06 30.84 32.87
N ASP A 14 5.98 29.54 33.22
CA ASP A 14 6.16 28.99 34.57
C ASP A 14 5.23 29.65 35.61
N SER A 15 4.08 30.16 35.17
CA SER A 15 3.12 30.85 36.04
C SER A 15 2.34 29.91 36.95
N ARG A 16 2.48 28.59 36.74
CA ARG A 16 1.76 27.50 37.42
C ARG A 16 0.27 27.46 37.15
N ASN A 17 -0.21 28.25 36.19
CA ASN A 17 -1.59 28.30 35.75
C ASN A 17 -1.61 28.32 34.22
N LEU A 18 -2.50 27.59 33.58
CA LEU A 18 -2.63 27.63 32.12
C LEU A 18 -3.62 28.72 31.73
N SER A 19 -3.12 29.66 30.93
CA SER A 19 -3.95 30.69 30.33
C SER A 19 -4.62 30.21 29.04
N ARG A 20 -5.72 30.88 28.67
CA ARG A 20 -6.40 30.70 27.39
C ARG A 20 -5.46 30.79 26.18
N ALA A 21 -4.44 31.65 26.26
CA ALA A 21 -3.45 31.84 25.20
C ALA A 21 -2.51 30.63 25.06
N GLU A 22 -2.13 29.99 26.16
CA GLU A 22 -1.25 28.81 26.15
C GLU A 22 -2.00 27.56 25.71
N LEU A 23 -3.27 27.41 26.11
CA LEU A 23 -4.16 26.37 25.59
C LEU A 23 -4.38 26.53 24.08
N HIS A 24 -4.57 27.76 23.61
CA HIS A 24 -4.67 28.06 22.18
C HIS A 24 -3.35 27.76 21.44
N ALA A 25 -2.21 28.11 22.02
CA ALA A 25 -0.89 27.79 21.45
C ALA A 25 -0.64 26.28 21.39
N LEU A 26 -1.09 25.52 22.38
CA LEU A 26 -1.03 24.06 22.38
C LEU A 26 -1.88 23.46 21.26
N ILE A 27 -3.13 23.92 21.10
CA ILE A 27 -4.04 23.46 20.04
C ILE A 27 -3.44 23.73 18.66
N ILE A 28 -2.82 24.91 18.47
CA ILE A 28 -2.11 25.22 17.22
C ILE A 28 -0.88 24.32 17.04
N GLY A 29 -0.10 24.11 18.10
CA GLY A 29 1.14 23.33 18.06
C GLY A 29 0.92 21.84 17.76
N ILE A 30 -0.26 21.29 18.05
CA ILE A 30 -0.62 19.90 17.76
C ILE A 30 -0.99 19.68 16.27
N ASN A 31 -1.12 20.75 15.48
CA ASN A 31 -1.32 20.75 14.01
C ASN A 31 -2.20 19.59 13.47
N PHE A 32 -3.49 19.62 13.79
CA PHE A 32 -4.48 18.77 13.12
C PHE A 32 -4.71 19.29 11.70
N GLU A 33 -3.92 18.81 10.73
CA GLU A 33 -3.90 19.33 9.34
C GLU A 33 -5.17 19.09 8.51
N GLU A 34 -6.22 18.42 9.02
CA GLU A 34 -7.35 18.00 8.18
C GLU A 34 -8.76 18.23 8.75
N ILE A 35 -8.93 19.01 9.82
CA ILE A 35 -10.28 19.33 10.33
C ILE A 35 -10.40 20.85 10.49
N ASP A 36 -11.34 21.45 9.75
CA ASP A 36 -11.75 22.87 9.87
C ASP A 36 -12.48 23.05 11.22
N PHE A 37 -11.73 22.95 12.30
CA PHE A 37 -12.21 23.11 13.68
C PHE A 37 -12.01 24.56 14.09
N ASP A 38 -13.07 25.21 14.59
CA ASP A 38 -12.94 26.53 15.17
C ASP A 38 -12.06 26.44 16.42
N LYS A 39 -10.85 26.98 16.31
CA LYS A 39 -9.82 26.91 17.36
C LYS A 39 -10.25 27.65 18.62
N ASN A 40 -11.12 28.65 18.50
CA ASN A 40 -11.63 29.39 19.65
C ASN A 40 -12.66 28.54 20.42
N ASP A 41 -13.55 27.85 19.70
CA ASP A 41 -14.54 26.93 20.29
C ASP A 41 -13.86 25.78 21.05
N ALA A 42 -12.72 25.28 20.54
CA ALA A 42 -11.94 24.26 21.21
C ALA A 42 -11.32 24.74 22.53
N VAL A 43 -10.85 25.99 22.58
CA VAL A 43 -10.29 26.58 23.80
C VAL A 43 -11.41 26.86 24.81
N ASP A 44 -12.54 27.40 24.36
CA ASP A 44 -13.72 27.65 25.20
C ASP A 44 -14.16 26.37 25.91
N LYS A 45 -14.23 25.27 25.16
CA LYS A 45 -14.62 23.96 25.70
C LYS A 45 -13.62 23.37 26.67
N ILE A 46 -12.31 23.55 26.44
CA ILE A 46 -11.28 23.09 27.39
C ILE A 46 -11.38 23.91 28.68
N MET A 47 -11.59 25.22 28.59
CA MET A 47 -11.79 26.06 29.76
C MET A 47 -13.02 25.61 30.56
N ASP A 48 -14.17 25.41 29.90
CA ASP A 48 -15.40 24.96 30.56
C ASP A 48 -15.25 23.59 31.26
N ASP A 49 -14.48 22.68 30.68
CA ASP A 49 -14.31 21.31 31.22
C ASP A 49 -13.23 21.23 32.32
N PHE A 50 -12.27 22.16 32.35
CA PHE A 50 -11.09 22.08 33.21
C PHE A 50 -11.12 23.14 34.33
N ASP A 51 -11.52 24.39 34.05
CA ASP A 51 -11.63 25.46 35.05
C ASP A 51 -12.88 25.25 35.92
N THR A 52 -12.71 24.49 37.00
CA THR A 52 -13.79 24.20 37.95
C THR A 52 -13.96 25.33 38.97
N SER A 53 -12.90 26.11 39.19
CA SER A 53 -12.86 27.24 40.10
C SER A 53 -13.52 28.50 39.52
N GLY A 54 -13.64 28.60 38.20
CA GLY A 54 -14.21 29.73 37.47
C GLY A 54 -13.33 30.97 37.51
N ASN A 55 -12.00 30.77 37.63
CA ASN A 55 -11.03 31.85 37.72
C ASN A 55 -10.45 32.28 36.35
N ASP A 56 -10.98 31.74 35.25
CA ASP A 56 -10.56 31.96 33.86
C ASP A 56 -9.10 31.53 33.60
N THR A 57 -8.59 30.62 34.44
CA THR A 57 -7.30 29.94 34.30
C THR A 57 -7.43 28.48 34.72
N VAL A 58 -6.54 27.61 34.27
CA VAL A 58 -6.57 26.20 34.70
C VAL A 58 -5.38 25.92 35.60
N GLU A 59 -5.65 25.62 36.88
CA GLU A 59 -4.62 25.27 37.86
C GLU A 59 -4.11 23.83 37.62
N GLU A 60 -2.93 23.47 38.14
CA GLU A 60 -2.34 22.14 37.94
C GLU A 60 -3.27 21.01 38.42
N ASP A 61 -3.91 21.20 39.58
CA ASP A 61 -4.81 20.20 40.16
C ASP A 61 -6.09 20.02 39.32
N GLU A 62 -6.62 21.12 38.80
CA GLU A 62 -7.76 21.15 37.88
C GLU A 62 -7.42 20.48 36.56
N PHE A 63 -6.24 20.78 36.00
CA PHE A 63 -5.76 20.15 34.79
C PHE A 63 -5.60 18.63 34.95
N VAL A 64 -5.01 18.19 36.07
CA VAL A 64 -4.84 16.76 36.34
C VAL A 64 -6.19 16.07 36.58
N ALA A 65 -7.16 16.75 37.20
CA ALA A 65 -8.50 16.23 37.40
C ALA A 65 -9.27 16.13 36.07
N GLY A 66 -9.30 17.19 35.27
CA GLY A 66 -9.92 17.24 33.94
C GLY A 66 -9.34 16.19 33.01
N MET A 67 -8.01 16.07 32.94
CA MET A 67 -7.33 15.03 32.14
C MET A 67 -7.69 13.62 32.59
N LYS A 68 -7.90 13.37 33.89
CA LYS A 68 -8.34 12.04 34.36
C LYS A 68 -9.76 11.71 33.91
N ILE A 69 -10.67 12.68 33.95
CA ILE A 69 -12.06 12.53 33.49
C ILE A 69 -12.08 12.29 31.98
N TRP A 70 -11.41 13.14 31.20
CA TRP A 70 -11.31 12.99 29.76
C TRP A 70 -10.63 11.68 29.35
N LEU A 71 -9.59 11.24 30.06
CA LEU A 71 -8.94 9.96 29.78
C LEU A 71 -9.86 8.77 30.11
N HIS A 72 -10.64 8.86 31.20
CA HIS A 72 -11.62 7.85 31.55
C HIS A 72 -12.75 7.79 30.52
N GLU A 73 -13.29 8.93 30.09
CA GLU A 73 -14.29 9.00 29.03
C GLU A 73 -13.77 8.52 27.69
N ALA A 74 -12.54 8.89 27.31
CA ALA A 74 -11.89 8.40 26.11
C ALA A 74 -11.73 6.88 26.17
N LYS A 75 -11.30 6.35 27.32
CA LYS A 75 -11.18 4.90 27.54
C LYS A 75 -12.53 4.18 27.49
N GLN A 76 -13.58 4.75 28.07
CA GLN A 76 -14.94 4.19 28.00
C GLN A 76 -15.49 4.23 26.57
N LYS A 77 -15.25 5.31 25.83
CA LYS A 77 -15.60 5.42 24.40
C LYS A 77 -14.81 4.43 23.56
N VAL A 78 -13.55 4.16 23.89
CA VAL A 78 -12.68 3.17 23.20
C VAL A 78 -13.05 1.72 23.55
N GLU A 79 -13.40 1.41 24.80
CA GLU A 79 -13.82 0.06 25.22
C GLU A 79 -15.25 -0.27 24.76
N ALA A 80 -16.16 0.69 24.74
CA ALA A 80 -17.48 0.55 24.12
C ALA A 80 -17.40 0.55 22.57
N SER A 81 -16.31 1.09 22.01
CA SER A 81 -16.06 1.17 20.58
C SER A 81 -14.74 0.47 20.21
N GLY A 82 -14.76 -0.87 20.20
CA GLY A 82 -13.95 -1.64 19.24
C GLY A 82 -14.12 -1.13 17.78
N ALA A 83 -15.13 -0.28 17.56
CA ALA A 83 -15.40 0.49 16.36
C ALA A 83 -14.42 1.64 16.05
N TYR A 84 -13.55 2.17 16.92
CA TYR A 84 -12.68 3.30 16.51
C TYR A 84 -11.54 2.85 15.58
N SER A 85 -10.92 1.69 15.86
CA SER A 85 -9.98 1.06 14.93
C SER A 85 -10.69 0.63 13.65
N ASN A 86 -11.87 0.02 13.77
CA ASN A 86 -12.65 -0.38 12.59
C ASN A 86 -13.21 0.81 11.80
N LYS A 87 -13.47 1.97 12.42
CA LYS A 87 -13.97 3.18 11.76
C LYS A 87 -12.83 3.95 11.10
N PHE A 88 -11.64 3.99 11.69
CA PHE A 88 -10.45 4.52 11.01
C PHE A 88 -10.05 3.63 9.82
N VAL A 89 -10.05 2.31 10.02
CA VAL A 89 -9.78 1.34 8.95
C VAL A 89 -10.90 1.36 7.91
N ASN A 90 -12.18 1.44 8.30
CA ASN A 90 -13.29 1.60 7.34
C ASN A 90 -13.27 2.95 6.63
N ASP A 91 -12.96 4.06 7.29
CA ASP A 91 -12.89 5.38 6.66
C ASP A 91 -11.71 5.42 5.68
N TYR A 92 -10.58 4.82 6.07
CA TYR A 92 -9.44 4.63 5.19
C TYR A 92 -9.80 3.75 4.00
N HIS A 93 -10.46 2.60 4.20
CA HIS A 93 -10.92 1.74 3.11
C HIS A 93 -12.00 2.38 2.25
N ALA A 94 -12.93 3.14 2.84
CA ALA A 94 -14.01 3.84 2.13
C ALA A 94 -13.43 4.95 1.25
N ARG A 95 -12.53 5.78 1.77
CA ARG A 95 -11.83 6.80 0.97
C ARG A 95 -10.89 6.18 -0.06
N THR A 96 -10.23 5.06 0.26
CA THR A 96 -9.41 4.31 -0.72
C THR A 96 -10.28 3.77 -1.84
N ARG A 97 -11.49 3.30 -1.52
CA ARG A 97 -12.47 2.81 -2.48
C ARG A 97 -13.08 3.93 -3.31
N GLU A 98 -13.39 5.08 -2.72
CA GLU A 98 -13.84 6.27 -3.47
C GLU A 98 -12.76 6.79 -4.41
N ASP A 99 -11.50 6.86 -3.94
CA ASP A 99 -10.37 7.18 -4.80
C ASP A 99 -10.29 6.15 -5.94
N HIS A 100 -10.38 4.84 -5.67
CA HIS A 100 -10.33 3.80 -6.70
C HIS A 100 -11.52 3.84 -7.67
N ASP A 101 -12.74 4.04 -7.18
CA ASP A 101 -13.96 4.12 -8.00
C ASP A 101 -13.93 5.36 -8.90
N GLN A 102 -13.47 6.53 -8.41
CA GLN A 102 -13.24 7.73 -9.23
C GLN A 102 -12.13 7.54 -10.28
N LEU A 103 -11.27 6.52 -10.12
CA LEU A 103 -10.20 6.21 -11.05
C LEU A 103 -10.65 5.23 -12.13
N VAL A 104 -11.48 4.24 -11.77
CA VAL A 104 -12.10 3.29 -12.69
C VAL A 104 -13.10 4.01 -13.62
N ASP A 105 -13.94 4.89 -13.07
CA ASP A 105 -14.99 5.62 -13.81
C ASP A 105 -14.44 6.58 -14.90
N ARG A 106 -13.13 6.84 -14.89
CA ARG A 106 -12.46 7.71 -15.87
C ARG A 106 -11.55 6.96 -16.85
N SER A 107 -11.34 5.66 -16.66
CA SER A 107 -10.39 4.85 -17.44
C SER A 107 -11.04 3.83 -18.37
N ASP A 108 -12.26 3.35 -18.09
CA ASP A 108 -12.97 2.49 -19.02
C ASP A 108 -14.49 2.70 -18.90
N GLU A 109 -15.12 2.69 -20.08
CA GLU A 109 -16.53 2.64 -20.42
C GLU A 109 -17.55 2.80 -19.28
N ALA A 110 -18.34 3.87 -19.37
CA ALA A 110 -19.63 4.10 -18.73
C ALA A 110 -20.14 2.89 -17.96
N VAL A 111 -19.87 2.87 -16.65
CA VAL A 111 -20.41 1.85 -15.75
C VAL A 111 -21.93 1.98 -15.81
N GLU A 112 -22.57 1.12 -16.59
CA GLU A 112 -24.02 1.01 -16.64
C GLU A 112 -24.52 0.90 -15.20
N SER A 113 -25.37 1.84 -14.82
CA SER A 113 -26.00 1.89 -13.50
C SER A 113 -26.53 0.51 -13.15
N VAL A 114 -26.02 -0.07 -12.06
CA VAL A 114 -26.27 -1.44 -11.63
C VAL A 114 -27.77 -1.68 -11.45
N GLU A 115 -28.42 -2.19 -12.50
CA GLU A 115 -29.86 -2.47 -12.47
C GLU A 115 -30.17 -3.86 -11.87
N ASN A 116 -29.15 -4.69 -11.61
CA ASN A 116 -29.31 -5.89 -10.79
C ASN A 116 -27.97 -6.47 -10.27
N PRO A 117 -27.73 -6.53 -8.94
CA PRO A 117 -26.49 -7.08 -8.37
C PRO A 117 -26.21 -8.52 -8.80
N GLY A 118 -27.26 -9.35 -8.90
CA GLY A 118 -27.13 -10.76 -9.30
C GLY A 118 -26.72 -10.94 -10.77
N TRP A 119 -27.20 -10.06 -11.65
CA TRP A 119 -26.82 -10.08 -13.06
C TRP A 119 -25.37 -9.62 -13.27
N CYS A 120 -24.92 -8.60 -12.52
CA CYS A 120 -23.53 -8.18 -12.53
C CYS A 120 -22.58 -9.31 -12.08
N ILE A 121 -22.94 -10.04 -11.01
CA ILE A 121 -22.13 -11.18 -10.55
C ILE A 121 -22.12 -12.29 -11.61
N ALA A 122 -23.27 -12.66 -12.18
CA ALA A 122 -23.34 -13.68 -13.21
C ALA A 122 -22.54 -13.30 -14.46
N LYS A 123 -22.62 -12.03 -14.89
CA LYS A 123 -21.86 -11.48 -16.01
C LYS A 123 -20.35 -11.50 -15.73
N ALA A 124 -19.92 -11.10 -14.52
CA ALA A 124 -18.53 -11.14 -14.11
C ALA A 124 -17.96 -12.57 -14.09
N VAL A 125 -18.69 -13.52 -13.51
CA VAL A 125 -18.31 -14.95 -13.53
C VAL A 125 -18.23 -15.47 -14.98
N GLY A 126 -19.17 -15.07 -15.83
CA GLY A 126 -19.15 -15.40 -17.26
C GLY A 126 -17.89 -14.90 -17.97
N TYR A 127 -17.52 -13.63 -17.78
CA TYR A 127 -16.28 -13.09 -18.35
C TYR A 127 -15.03 -13.77 -17.80
N LEU A 128 -15.00 -14.10 -16.50
CA LEU A 128 -13.87 -14.79 -15.88
C LEU A 128 -13.68 -16.20 -16.45
N LEU A 129 -14.76 -16.96 -16.63
CA LEU A 129 -14.71 -18.29 -17.24
C LEU A 129 -14.33 -18.24 -18.72
N LEU A 130 -14.86 -17.26 -19.47
CA LEU A 130 -14.51 -17.03 -20.86
C LEU A 130 -13.02 -16.71 -21.00
N GLY A 131 -12.50 -15.77 -20.19
CA GLY A 131 -11.08 -15.41 -20.15
C GLY A 131 -10.20 -16.62 -19.82
N ALA A 132 -10.55 -17.38 -18.78
CA ALA A 132 -9.82 -18.60 -18.41
C ALA A 132 -9.80 -19.64 -19.54
N THR A 133 -10.92 -19.81 -20.25
CA THR A 133 -11.02 -20.74 -21.38
C THR A 133 -10.13 -20.30 -22.55
N ILE A 134 -10.11 -19.00 -22.85
CA ILE A 134 -9.22 -18.44 -23.87
C ILE A 134 -7.76 -18.64 -23.46
N CYS A 135 -7.37 -18.29 -22.23
CA CYS A 135 -6.01 -18.52 -21.75
C CYS A 135 -5.59 -20.00 -21.85
N ALA A 136 -6.48 -20.93 -21.49
CA ALA A 136 -6.21 -22.37 -21.61
C ALA A 136 -6.05 -22.81 -23.08
N ALA A 137 -6.90 -22.30 -23.99
CA ALA A 137 -6.81 -22.63 -25.41
C ALA A 137 -5.55 -22.09 -26.09
N PHE A 138 -5.01 -20.96 -25.61
CA PHE A 138 -3.83 -20.31 -26.16
C PHE A 138 -2.52 -20.61 -25.42
N ALA A 139 -2.57 -21.30 -24.27
CA ALA A 139 -1.38 -21.64 -23.48
C ALA A 139 -0.38 -22.49 -24.28
N ASP A 140 -0.82 -23.61 -24.86
CA ASP A 140 0.07 -24.49 -25.63
C ASP A 140 0.62 -23.80 -26.90
N PRO A 141 -0.20 -23.13 -27.74
CA PRO A 141 0.30 -22.36 -28.88
C PRO A 141 1.34 -21.29 -28.51
N LEU A 142 1.19 -20.65 -27.33
CA LEU A 142 2.13 -19.65 -26.86
C LEU A 142 3.49 -20.29 -26.50
N VAL A 143 3.47 -21.43 -25.79
CA VAL A 143 4.70 -22.18 -25.47
C VAL A 143 5.41 -22.65 -26.73
N ASP A 144 4.67 -23.11 -27.73
CA ASP A 144 5.21 -23.51 -29.04
C ASP A 144 5.80 -22.33 -29.81
N ALA A 145 5.14 -21.16 -29.78
CA ALA A 145 5.65 -19.95 -30.41
C ALA A 145 6.98 -19.51 -29.78
N VAL A 146 7.09 -19.56 -28.45
CA VAL A 146 8.35 -19.26 -27.73
C VAL A 146 9.45 -20.25 -28.13
N HIS A 147 9.15 -21.55 -28.17
CA HIS A 147 10.13 -22.57 -28.57
C HIS A 147 10.62 -22.38 -30.01
N ASN A 148 9.69 -22.14 -30.94
CA ASN A 148 10.03 -21.90 -32.34
C ASN A 148 10.85 -20.62 -32.53
N PHE A 149 10.52 -19.55 -31.78
CA PHE A 149 11.29 -18.32 -31.78
C PHE A 149 12.69 -18.50 -31.19
N SER A 150 12.81 -19.21 -30.07
CA SER A 150 14.09 -19.60 -29.45
C SER A 150 14.97 -20.36 -30.45
N ASN A 151 14.40 -21.36 -31.13
CA ASN A 151 15.12 -22.15 -32.13
C ASN A 151 15.57 -21.32 -33.35
N ALA A 152 14.74 -20.40 -33.82
CA ALA A 152 15.07 -19.55 -34.97
C ALA A 152 16.13 -18.48 -34.65
N THR A 153 16.19 -18.00 -33.40
CA THR A 153 17.09 -16.93 -32.97
C THR A 153 18.35 -17.44 -32.24
N HIS A 154 18.41 -18.73 -31.90
CA HIS A 154 19.42 -19.34 -31.05
C HIS A 154 19.53 -18.73 -29.64
N ILE A 155 18.46 -18.09 -29.17
CA ILE A 155 18.36 -17.53 -27.81
C ILE A 155 17.56 -18.52 -26.96
N PRO A 156 18.00 -18.91 -25.74
CA PRO A 156 17.26 -19.87 -24.93
C PRO A 156 15.82 -19.40 -24.62
N SER A 157 14.86 -20.33 -24.66
CA SER A 157 13.44 -20.08 -24.39
C SER A 157 13.20 -19.33 -23.07
N PHE A 158 14.01 -19.58 -22.04
CA PHE A 158 13.97 -18.85 -20.78
C PHE A 158 14.06 -17.33 -20.97
N PHE A 159 15.05 -16.83 -21.72
CA PHE A 159 15.24 -15.40 -21.93
C PHE A 159 14.11 -14.77 -22.75
N VAL A 160 13.62 -15.51 -23.76
CA VAL A 160 12.49 -15.08 -24.59
C VAL A 160 11.23 -14.94 -23.72
N SER A 161 10.94 -15.92 -22.87
CA SER A 161 9.81 -15.87 -21.94
C SER A 161 9.99 -14.80 -20.86
N PHE A 162 11.18 -14.66 -20.27
CA PHE A 162 11.46 -13.73 -19.18
C PHE A 162 11.36 -12.25 -19.61
N ILE A 163 11.58 -11.96 -20.89
CA ILE A 163 11.41 -10.62 -21.45
C ILE A 163 10.03 -10.45 -22.08
N GLY A 164 9.64 -11.38 -22.96
CA GLY A 164 8.44 -11.25 -23.78
C GLY A 164 7.15 -11.40 -22.98
N LEU A 165 7.06 -12.38 -22.08
CA LEU A 165 5.82 -12.65 -21.35
C LEU A 165 5.47 -11.53 -20.38
N PRO A 166 6.37 -11.03 -19.50
CA PRO A 166 6.03 -9.91 -18.62
C PRO A 166 5.67 -8.63 -19.37
N LEU A 167 6.31 -8.36 -20.52
CA LEU A 167 5.95 -7.22 -21.37
C LEU A 167 4.53 -7.36 -21.93
N ALA A 168 4.12 -8.57 -22.33
CA ALA A 168 2.78 -8.79 -22.84
C ALA A 168 1.73 -8.76 -21.71
N THR A 169 1.93 -9.54 -20.66
CA THR A 169 0.92 -9.75 -19.61
C THR A 169 0.75 -8.56 -18.67
N ASN A 170 1.82 -7.80 -18.42
CA ASN A 170 1.80 -6.70 -17.44
C ASN A 170 1.77 -5.32 -18.12
N SER A 171 1.65 -5.27 -19.46
CA SER A 171 1.62 -4.00 -20.21
C SER A 171 0.45 -3.11 -19.81
N SER A 172 -0.74 -3.68 -19.66
CA SER A 172 -1.95 -2.95 -19.28
C SER A 172 -1.82 -2.35 -17.88
N GLU A 173 -1.31 -3.11 -16.91
CA GLU A 173 -1.03 -2.63 -15.55
C GLU A 173 0.03 -1.52 -15.53
N ALA A 174 1.10 -1.67 -16.31
CA ALA A 174 2.15 -0.65 -16.41
C ALA A 174 1.62 0.67 -16.99
N VAL A 175 0.79 0.60 -18.03
CA VAL A 175 0.17 1.79 -18.63
C VAL A 175 -0.77 2.47 -17.64
N SER A 176 -1.61 1.70 -16.94
CA SER A 176 -2.51 2.22 -15.89
C SER A 176 -1.73 2.91 -14.76
N ALA A 177 -0.66 2.28 -14.28
CA ALA A 177 0.22 2.84 -13.26
C ALA A 177 0.86 4.16 -13.71
N ILE A 178 1.31 4.25 -14.97
CA ILE A 178 1.87 5.49 -15.54
C ILE A 178 0.81 6.59 -15.64
N ILE A 179 -0.38 6.27 -16.17
CA ILE A 179 -1.50 7.22 -16.28
C ILE A 179 -1.84 7.75 -14.90
N PHE A 180 -1.85 6.91 -13.88
CA PHE A 180 -2.18 7.30 -12.53
C PHE A 180 -1.08 8.12 -11.87
N ALA A 181 0.18 7.71 -11.99
CA ALA A 181 1.33 8.46 -11.49
C ALA A 181 1.43 9.85 -12.15
N SER A 182 0.98 10.00 -13.40
CA SER A 182 0.99 11.28 -14.12
C SER A 182 0.09 12.37 -13.51
N ARG A 183 -0.84 11.98 -12.61
CA ARG A 183 -1.79 12.90 -11.94
C ARG A 183 -1.17 13.68 -10.77
N LYS A 184 0.10 13.41 -10.40
CA LYS A 184 0.92 14.20 -9.45
C LYS A 184 0.33 14.48 -8.06
N LYS A 185 -0.61 13.63 -7.59
CA LYS A 185 -1.09 13.67 -6.19
C LYS A 185 -0.32 12.64 -5.36
N GLN A 186 0.07 12.98 -4.12
CA GLN A 186 0.83 12.06 -3.25
C GLN A 186 0.06 10.76 -2.95
N ARG A 187 -1.22 10.88 -2.57
CA ARG A 187 -2.08 9.74 -2.25
C ARG A 187 -2.25 8.77 -3.42
N THR A 188 -2.49 9.34 -4.61
CA THR A 188 -2.47 8.64 -5.90
C THR A 188 -1.14 7.92 -6.12
N CYS A 189 0.00 8.59 -5.98
CA CYS A 189 1.30 7.91 -6.13
C CYS A 189 1.46 6.71 -5.17
N SER A 190 1.10 6.88 -3.89
CA SER A 190 1.15 5.80 -2.89
C SER A 190 0.21 4.63 -3.19
N LEU A 191 -0.97 4.90 -3.73
CA LEU A 191 -1.93 3.88 -4.14
C LEU A 191 -1.38 3.02 -5.28
N THR A 192 -0.79 3.63 -6.32
CA THR A 192 -0.21 2.83 -7.43
C THR A 192 1.03 2.09 -7.01
N PHE A 193 1.86 2.65 -6.11
CA PHE A 193 2.94 1.86 -5.53
C PHE A 193 2.39 0.61 -4.83
N SER A 194 1.35 0.76 -4.01
CA SER A 194 0.73 -0.35 -3.29
C SER A 194 0.11 -1.38 -4.24
N GLU A 195 -0.52 -0.93 -5.33
CA GLU A 195 -1.08 -1.77 -6.39
C GLU A 195 0.00 -2.57 -7.12
N VAL A 196 1.08 -1.91 -7.56
CA VAL A 196 2.20 -2.57 -8.24
C VAL A 196 2.91 -3.57 -7.31
N TYR A 197 3.20 -3.19 -6.06
CA TYR A 197 3.81 -4.10 -5.09
C TYR A 197 2.89 -5.28 -4.75
N GLY A 198 1.60 -5.02 -4.57
CA GLY A 198 0.58 -6.04 -4.32
C GLY A 198 0.47 -7.03 -5.48
N GLY A 199 0.38 -6.53 -6.72
CA GLY A 199 0.31 -7.33 -7.93
C GLY A 199 1.53 -8.22 -8.11
N VAL A 200 2.75 -7.67 -8.00
CA VAL A 200 3.99 -8.44 -8.12
C VAL A 200 4.12 -9.49 -7.01
N THR A 201 3.82 -9.12 -5.76
CA THR A 201 3.91 -10.05 -4.62
C THR A 201 2.91 -11.19 -4.76
N MET A 202 1.66 -10.86 -5.12
CA MET A 202 0.60 -11.84 -5.32
C MET A 202 0.96 -12.79 -6.46
N ASN A 203 1.34 -12.25 -7.63
CA ASN A 203 1.68 -13.06 -8.80
C ASN A 203 2.85 -14.00 -8.49
N ASN A 204 3.94 -13.48 -7.92
CA ASN A 204 5.12 -14.30 -7.62
C ASN A 204 4.84 -15.38 -6.55
N THR A 205 4.11 -15.03 -5.48
CA THR A 205 3.84 -15.99 -4.39
C THR A 205 2.86 -17.07 -4.82
N LEU A 206 1.78 -16.70 -5.55
CA LEU A 206 0.79 -17.65 -6.05
C LEU A 206 1.38 -18.53 -7.16
N CYS A 207 2.10 -17.96 -8.13
CA CYS A 207 2.74 -18.74 -9.19
C CYS A 207 3.77 -19.72 -8.62
N LEU A 208 4.64 -19.27 -7.71
CA LEU A 208 5.61 -20.16 -7.06
C LEU A 208 4.90 -21.28 -6.29
N GLY A 209 3.84 -20.97 -5.54
CA GLY A 209 3.06 -21.95 -4.80
C GLY A 209 2.42 -23.01 -5.70
N VAL A 210 1.78 -22.59 -6.79
CA VAL A 210 1.16 -23.50 -7.77
C VAL A 210 2.23 -24.34 -8.49
N PHE A 211 3.35 -23.74 -8.85
CA PHE A 211 4.46 -24.43 -9.52
C PHE A 211 5.08 -25.52 -8.62
N LEU A 212 5.38 -25.18 -7.36
CA LEU A 212 5.88 -26.13 -6.37
C LEU A 212 4.88 -27.26 -6.10
N ALA A 213 3.58 -26.94 -6.02
CA ALA A 213 2.54 -27.94 -5.85
C ALA A 213 2.51 -28.92 -7.04
N LEU A 214 2.61 -28.44 -8.27
CA LEU A 214 2.66 -29.30 -9.46
C LEU A 214 3.89 -30.20 -9.48
N ILE A 215 5.07 -29.67 -9.14
CA ILE A 215 6.31 -30.45 -9.05
C ILE A 215 6.17 -31.55 -7.99
N TYR A 216 5.62 -31.21 -6.82
CA TYR A 216 5.40 -32.18 -5.74
C TYR A 216 4.41 -33.29 -6.15
N PHE A 217 3.25 -32.94 -6.72
CA PHE A 217 2.23 -33.94 -7.08
C PHE A 217 2.57 -34.76 -8.32
N ARG A 218 3.40 -34.22 -9.23
CA ARG A 218 3.82 -34.92 -10.46
C ARG A 218 5.21 -35.54 -10.37
N GLU A 219 5.87 -35.46 -9.21
CA GLU A 219 7.23 -35.97 -8.97
C GLU A 219 8.25 -35.50 -10.02
N LEU A 220 8.17 -34.21 -10.40
CA LEU A 220 9.10 -33.62 -11.37
C LEU A 220 10.43 -33.25 -10.69
N THR A 221 11.51 -33.24 -11.45
CA THR A 221 12.81 -32.74 -10.98
C THR A 221 12.80 -31.22 -10.88
N TRP A 222 13.44 -30.68 -9.84
CA TRP A 222 13.61 -29.24 -9.65
C TRP A 222 14.95 -28.82 -10.23
N ASP A 223 14.92 -28.17 -11.39
CA ASP A 223 16.11 -27.78 -12.16
C ASP A 223 16.19 -26.25 -12.40
N PHE A 224 15.42 -25.45 -11.65
CA PHE A 224 15.33 -23.99 -11.77
C PHE A 224 15.83 -23.27 -10.51
N SER A 225 16.76 -23.87 -9.79
CA SER A 225 17.17 -23.37 -8.47
C SER A 225 17.93 -22.05 -8.57
N SER A 226 18.75 -21.90 -9.61
CA SER A 226 19.55 -20.70 -9.86
C SER A 226 18.66 -19.50 -10.22
N GLU A 227 17.68 -19.69 -11.09
CA GLU A 227 16.73 -18.65 -11.52
C GLU A 227 15.90 -18.10 -10.36
N VAL A 228 15.32 -19.00 -9.57
CA VAL A 228 14.48 -18.64 -8.41
C VAL A 228 15.30 -17.91 -7.34
N LEU A 229 16.56 -18.33 -7.13
CA LEU A 229 17.47 -17.68 -6.20
C LEU A 229 17.80 -16.24 -6.63
N VAL A 230 18.07 -16.01 -7.92
CA VAL A 230 18.37 -14.66 -8.44
C VAL A 230 17.15 -13.74 -8.27
N ILE A 231 15.95 -14.22 -8.59
CA ILE A 231 14.70 -13.46 -8.42
C ILE A 231 14.48 -13.14 -6.93
N LEU A 232 14.65 -14.12 -6.03
CA LEU A 232 14.52 -13.93 -4.59
C LEU A 232 15.51 -12.89 -4.07
N LEU A 233 16.77 -12.96 -4.49
CA LEU A 233 17.81 -12.02 -4.09
C LEU A 233 17.47 -10.58 -4.51
N VAL A 234 16.94 -10.39 -5.71
CA VAL A 234 16.50 -9.07 -6.20
C VAL A 234 15.30 -8.56 -5.41
N CYS A 235 14.33 -9.43 -5.12
CA CYS A 235 13.18 -9.09 -4.27
C CYS A 235 13.62 -8.66 -2.87
N VAL A 236 14.60 -9.34 -2.27
CA VAL A 236 15.13 -8.99 -0.94
C VAL A 236 15.89 -7.66 -1.01
N ILE A 237 16.75 -7.45 -2.00
CA ILE A 237 17.50 -6.18 -2.15
C ILE A 237 16.52 -5.02 -2.34
N MET A 238 15.57 -5.15 -3.27
CA MET A 238 14.58 -4.10 -3.51
C MET A 238 13.66 -3.89 -2.30
N GLY A 239 13.20 -4.97 -1.67
CA GLY A 239 12.35 -4.91 -0.48
C GLY A 239 13.03 -4.24 0.70
N LEU A 240 14.31 -4.53 0.94
CA LEU A 240 15.09 -3.83 1.97
C LEU A 240 15.30 -2.37 1.59
N PHE A 241 15.71 -2.08 0.36
CA PHE A 241 15.94 -0.71 -0.12
C PHE A 241 14.70 0.18 0.03
N THR A 242 13.53 -0.36 -0.30
CA THR A 242 12.25 0.36 -0.20
C THR A 242 11.71 0.40 1.22
N SER A 243 11.99 -0.60 2.05
CA SER A 243 11.58 -0.61 3.46
C SER A 243 12.27 0.49 4.29
N PHE A 244 13.54 0.79 4.01
CA PHE A 244 14.28 1.83 4.73
C PHE A 244 14.02 3.27 4.21
N ARG A 245 13.25 3.43 3.13
CA ARG A 245 13.04 4.73 2.47
C ARG A 245 11.56 4.94 2.12
N THR A 246 10.93 5.90 2.79
CA THR A 246 9.54 6.30 2.52
C THR A 246 9.40 7.34 1.41
N SER A 247 10.51 7.91 0.92
CA SER A 247 10.53 8.88 -0.18
C SER A 247 11.49 8.41 -1.27
N PHE A 248 10.97 8.26 -2.49
CA PHE A 248 11.70 7.77 -3.65
C PHE A 248 12.14 8.93 -4.55
N PRO A 249 13.42 9.36 -4.52
CA PRO A 249 13.93 10.31 -5.50
C PRO A 249 14.03 9.66 -6.88
N LEU A 250 13.95 10.47 -7.96
CA LEU A 250 13.96 9.98 -9.35
C LEU A 250 15.16 9.07 -9.70
N TRP A 251 16.31 9.25 -9.05
CA TRP A 251 17.48 8.39 -9.24
C TRP A 251 17.24 6.92 -8.88
N THR A 252 16.29 6.61 -7.99
CA THR A 252 15.90 5.21 -7.67
C THR A 252 15.35 4.46 -8.87
N CYS A 253 14.74 5.18 -9.82
CA CYS A 253 14.25 4.62 -11.07
C CYS A 253 15.39 4.07 -11.93
N LEU A 254 16.55 4.74 -11.95
CA LEU A 254 17.73 4.26 -12.67
C LEU A 254 18.28 2.96 -12.07
N VAL A 255 18.28 2.83 -10.75
CA VAL A 255 18.66 1.59 -10.06
C VAL A 255 17.70 0.46 -10.43
N ALA A 256 16.40 0.73 -10.44
CA ALA A 256 15.38 -0.25 -10.83
C ALA A 256 15.53 -0.70 -12.29
N TYR A 257 15.74 0.24 -13.22
CA TYR A 257 15.95 -0.10 -14.63
C TYR A 257 17.26 -0.85 -14.89
N LEU A 258 18.31 -0.61 -14.10
CA LEU A 258 19.57 -1.34 -14.21
C LEU A 258 19.53 -2.75 -13.60
N LEU A 259 18.70 -2.97 -12.58
CA LEU A 259 18.57 -4.28 -11.96
C LEU A 259 18.00 -5.32 -12.93
N TYR A 260 17.08 -4.95 -13.81
CA TYR A 260 16.51 -5.87 -14.80
C TYR A 260 17.55 -6.51 -15.75
N PRO A 261 18.36 -5.76 -16.53
CA PRO A 261 19.41 -6.35 -17.37
C PRO A 261 20.51 -7.01 -16.54
N LEU A 262 20.78 -6.54 -15.32
CA LEU A 262 21.75 -7.17 -14.42
C LEU A 262 21.29 -8.57 -14.01
N THR A 263 20.01 -8.77 -13.70
CA THR A 263 19.48 -10.10 -13.38
C THR A 263 19.64 -11.08 -14.54
N LEU A 264 19.36 -10.64 -15.76
CA LEU A 264 19.56 -11.45 -16.96
C LEU A 264 21.03 -11.84 -17.15
N ALA A 265 21.96 -10.90 -16.93
CA ALA A 265 23.38 -11.18 -17.02
C ALA A 265 23.84 -12.18 -15.94
N VAL A 266 23.33 -12.05 -14.71
CA VAL A 266 23.66 -12.96 -13.61
C VAL A 266 23.13 -14.37 -13.88
N VAL A 267 21.89 -14.51 -14.35
CA VAL A 267 21.33 -15.82 -14.75
C VAL A 267 22.16 -16.41 -15.89
N TYR A 268 22.48 -15.63 -16.93
CA TYR A 268 23.32 -16.11 -18.03
C TYR A 268 24.67 -16.63 -17.56
N VAL A 269 25.33 -15.93 -16.63
CA VAL A 269 26.62 -16.37 -16.08
C VAL A 269 26.46 -17.64 -15.23
N LEU A 270 25.47 -17.71 -14.35
CA LEU A 270 25.24 -18.89 -13.50
C LEU A 270 24.94 -20.15 -14.34
N ASP A 271 24.17 -19.98 -15.41
CA ASP A 271 23.69 -21.09 -16.22
C ASP A 271 24.75 -21.53 -17.26
N PHE A 272 25.34 -20.59 -18.00
CA PHE A 272 26.31 -20.91 -19.06
C PHE A 272 27.76 -21.06 -18.59
N VAL A 273 28.17 -20.38 -17.51
CA VAL A 273 29.57 -20.42 -17.04
C VAL A 273 29.74 -21.43 -15.91
N PHE A 274 28.77 -21.50 -14.99
CA PHE A 274 28.86 -22.40 -13.82
C PHE A 274 28.06 -23.70 -14.00
N GLY A 275 27.19 -23.80 -15.02
CA GLY A 275 26.38 -25.00 -15.27
C GLY A 275 25.41 -25.31 -14.14
N TRP A 276 24.91 -24.27 -13.46
CA TRP A 276 24.12 -24.42 -12.25
C TRP A 276 22.62 -24.34 -12.58
N SER A 277 22.01 -25.52 -12.75
CA SER A 277 20.56 -25.74 -12.86
C SER A 277 19.96 -26.09 -11.50
#